data_AF-B4NJH2-F1
#
_entry.id   AF-B4NJH2-F1
#
_cell.length_a   1.000
_cell.length_b   1.000
_cell.length_c   1.000
_cell.angle_alpha   90.00
_cell.angle_beta   90.00
_cell.angle_gamma   90.00
#
_symmetry.space_group_name_H-M   'P 1'
#
loop_
_entity.id
_entity.type
_entity.pdbx_description
1 polymer ?
#
loop_
_entity_poly.entity_id
_entity_poly.type
_entity_poly.pdbx_seq_one_letter_code
_entity_poly.pdbx_strand_id
1 'polypeptide(L)'
;MNLNSQSLNLSIGIFAELVTALIFPRNFNTIFYYAPNATGDCHMEKVLENGIPVLVWHSRSIVHLQSFISEELIVMACLQALQWRSELQGLAQSLNFLRQAKILIEMDTSHDKDLANSILTYCLQQDMINANIIFSDFAENRIVYIYEAFPSFAMKKQEFVANTTWLYPNKMLDLKGYGLRTLPDLSEPNTILYHDANGQPRLLGYVWDMVKEYARKRNARLKLIFKPVEGKTLTHIQLMDLARDRSLDIAASVQPMTLRYQDRTSQYAYPVHCSSWCTMIPMEQGIQVRDLYAWTVPVKTMIFLGFIVLIHQLLHDRWLRLRRLQAIGWLVLTALLSLNFKGRIVGLFVVPPMDSPIDSFQAMANSKVRIFGIRAEYNSYDFDMRTKFSTVFRLSDSPSELIRLRNSLNNSYAYTVTHTKWQLYAEQQAHSSRPLFRYSTDLCYYEMAPFALVIPENSPHRAPLHSFSLAVVESGLFDHWVSKSFYYMVKAGRLRMEDLFSERQAHSISLNDLIYVLQTYLVGMASSVVLFLIEIGASWALVSL
;
A
#
# COMPACT_ATOMS: atom_id res chain seq x y z
N MET A 1 -45.60 -45.42 -34.12
CA MET A 1 -44.52 -45.47 -33.11
C MET A 1 -43.14 -45.07 -33.66
N ASN A 2 -42.81 -45.26 -34.94
CA ASN A 2 -41.49 -44.90 -35.49
C ASN A 2 -41.24 -43.40 -35.82
N LEU A 3 -42.29 -42.57 -35.94
CA LEU A 3 -42.14 -41.14 -36.25
C LEU A 3 -41.67 -40.32 -35.02
N ASN A 4 -42.17 -40.65 -33.82
CA ASN A 4 -41.79 -39.95 -32.58
C ASN A 4 -40.36 -40.27 -32.11
N SER A 5 -39.81 -41.44 -32.46
CA SER A 5 -38.42 -41.78 -32.13
C SER A 5 -37.41 -41.10 -33.06
N GLN A 6 -37.76 -40.85 -34.32
CA GLN A 6 -36.91 -40.14 -35.27
C GLN A 6 -36.84 -38.63 -34.98
N SER A 7 -37.97 -38.00 -34.63
CA SER A 7 -37.98 -36.58 -34.22
C SER A 7 -37.24 -36.33 -32.91
N LEU A 8 -37.35 -37.25 -31.94
CA LEU A 8 -36.62 -37.19 -30.67
C LEU A 8 -35.11 -37.37 -30.86
N ASN A 9 -34.67 -38.25 -31.76
CA ASN A 9 -33.24 -38.41 -32.07
C ASN A 9 -32.68 -37.18 -32.81
N LEU A 10 -33.47 -36.54 -33.68
CA LEU A 10 -33.06 -35.33 -34.38
C LEU A 10 -32.95 -34.14 -33.41
N SER A 11 -33.89 -34.00 -32.46
CA SER A 11 -33.83 -32.94 -31.45
C SER A 11 -32.62 -33.13 -30.54
N ILE A 12 -32.37 -34.33 -30.03
CA ILE A 12 -31.18 -34.65 -29.22
C ILE A 12 -29.88 -34.33 -29.98
N GLY A 13 -29.84 -34.59 -31.30
CA GLY A 13 -28.69 -34.24 -32.15
C GLY A 13 -28.36 -32.74 -32.17
N ILE A 14 -29.37 -31.87 -32.22
CA ILE A 14 -29.18 -30.40 -32.24
C ILE A 14 -28.70 -29.88 -30.88
N PHE A 15 -29.22 -30.43 -29.78
CA PHE A 15 -28.70 -30.12 -28.44
C PHE A 15 -27.25 -30.62 -28.27
N ALA A 16 -26.91 -31.78 -28.85
CA ALA A 16 -25.53 -32.28 -28.89
C ALA A 16 -24.60 -31.37 -29.67
N GLU A 17 -25.03 -30.83 -30.81
CA GLU A 17 -24.27 -29.82 -31.56
C GLU A 17 -24.03 -28.56 -30.72
N LEU A 18 -25.05 -28.06 -30.00
CA LEU A 18 -24.91 -26.89 -29.12
C LEU A 18 -23.92 -27.13 -27.97
N VAL A 19 -24.12 -28.23 -27.23
CA VAL A 19 -23.24 -28.60 -26.10
C VAL A 19 -21.81 -28.81 -26.60
N THR A 20 -21.64 -29.48 -27.74
CA THR A 20 -20.32 -29.67 -28.35
C THR A 20 -19.70 -28.34 -28.75
N ALA A 21 -20.44 -27.42 -29.39
CA ALA A 21 -19.93 -26.10 -29.77
C ALA A 21 -19.47 -25.26 -28.57
N LEU A 22 -20.12 -25.43 -27.41
CA LEU A 22 -19.72 -24.78 -26.16
C LEU A 22 -18.43 -25.36 -25.57
N ILE A 23 -18.26 -26.67 -25.71
CA ILE A 23 -17.13 -27.44 -25.16
C ILE A 23 -15.90 -27.42 -26.09
N PHE A 24 -16.11 -27.36 -27.42
CA PHE A 24 -15.07 -27.55 -28.45
C PHE A 24 -13.85 -26.62 -28.35
N PRO A 25 -13.90 -25.43 -27.71
CA PRO A 25 -12.68 -24.70 -27.40
C PRO A 25 -11.70 -25.43 -26.44
N ARG A 26 -12.05 -26.56 -25.80
CA ARG A 26 -11.26 -27.29 -24.78
C ARG A 26 -10.65 -26.43 -23.65
N ASN A 27 -11.18 -25.23 -23.44
CA ASN A 27 -10.76 -24.32 -22.38
C ASN A 27 -11.55 -24.56 -21.07
N PHE A 28 -12.24 -25.70 -20.94
CA PHE A 28 -13.14 -26.00 -19.83
C PHE A 28 -12.87 -27.39 -19.30
N ASN A 29 -12.73 -27.50 -17.97
CA ASN A 29 -12.39 -28.75 -17.30
C ASN A 29 -13.60 -29.39 -16.61
N THR A 30 -14.65 -28.62 -16.33
CA THR A 30 -15.81 -29.09 -15.57
C THR A 30 -17.11 -28.48 -16.08
N ILE A 31 -18.17 -29.30 -16.16
CA ILE A 31 -19.54 -28.86 -16.40
C ILE A 31 -20.31 -28.96 -15.10
N PHE A 32 -20.96 -27.88 -14.69
CA PHE A 32 -21.93 -27.90 -13.58
C PHE A 32 -23.34 -27.86 -14.14
N TYR A 33 -24.06 -28.97 -13.99
CA TYR A 33 -25.46 -29.08 -14.39
C TYR A 33 -26.37 -28.87 -13.18
N TYR A 34 -27.20 -27.84 -13.23
CA TYR A 34 -28.09 -27.42 -12.15
C TYR A 34 -29.55 -27.64 -12.55
N ALA A 35 -30.22 -28.57 -11.88
CA ALA A 35 -31.62 -28.94 -12.17
C ALA A 35 -32.39 -29.19 -10.86
N PRO A 36 -32.75 -28.13 -10.11
CA PRO A 36 -33.28 -28.26 -8.75
C PRO A 36 -34.61 -29.01 -8.66
N ASN A 37 -35.37 -29.06 -9.76
CA ASN A 37 -36.54 -29.93 -9.91
C ASN A 37 -36.29 -30.90 -11.07
N ALA A 38 -35.99 -32.16 -10.74
CA ALA A 38 -35.74 -33.23 -11.72
C ALA A 38 -36.99 -33.68 -12.52
N THR A 39 -38.10 -32.95 -12.43
CA THR A 39 -39.38 -33.29 -13.10
C THR A 39 -39.55 -32.60 -14.47
N GLY A 40 -38.58 -31.79 -14.90
CA GLY A 40 -38.63 -31.09 -16.19
C GLY A 40 -38.06 -31.91 -17.34
N ASP A 41 -38.71 -31.88 -18.50
CA ASP A 41 -38.24 -32.46 -19.77
C ASP A 41 -37.09 -31.64 -20.39
N CYS A 42 -36.02 -31.37 -19.64
CA CYS A 42 -34.85 -30.69 -20.18
C CYS A 42 -34.03 -31.64 -21.05
N HIS A 43 -33.72 -31.23 -22.27
CA HIS A 43 -33.03 -32.04 -23.25
C HIS A 43 -31.52 -32.03 -23.04
N MET A 44 -30.95 -30.98 -22.43
CA MET A 44 -29.50 -30.89 -22.19
C MET A 44 -28.97 -32.03 -21.31
N GLU A 45 -29.74 -32.49 -20.31
CA GLU A 45 -29.31 -33.57 -19.40
C GLU A 45 -28.96 -34.85 -20.14
N LYS A 46 -29.74 -35.16 -21.20
CA LYS A 46 -29.59 -36.36 -22.03
C LYS A 46 -28.33 -36.35 -22.90
N VAL A 47 -27.62 -35.22 -22.94
CA VAL A 47 -26.50 -34.94 -23.85
C VAL A 47 -25.17 -34.75 -23.07
N LEU A 48 -25.20 -34.85 -21.74
CA LEU A 48 -24.05 -34.59 -20.87
C LEU A 48 -22.95 -35.68 -20.88
N GLU A 49 -23.12 -36.79 -21.61
CA GLU A 49 -22.20 -37.95 -21.60
C GLU A 49 -20.93 -37.78 -22.48
N ASN A 50 -20.27 -36.63 -22.42
CA ASN A 50 -19.15 -36.30 -23.31
C ASN A 50 -17.83 -36.07 -22.55
N GLY A 51 -17.15 -37.14 -22.10
CA GLY A 51 -15.71 -37.16 -21.78
C GLY A 51 -15.12 -36.12 -20.80
N ILE A 52 -15.94 -35.24 -20.23
CA ILE A 52 -15.59 -34.15 -19.31
C ILE A 52 -16.30 -34.42 -17.98
N PRO A 53 -15.65 -34.18 -16.84
CA PRO A 53 -16.30 -34.25 -15.54
C PRO A 53 -17.57 -33.38 -15.46
N VAL A 54 -18.71 -34.03 -15.19
CA VAL A 54 -20.00 -33.35 -14.99
C VAL A 54 -20.41 -33.47 -13.52
N LEU A 55 -20.64 -32.33 -12.88
CA LEU A 55 -21.24 -32.24 -11.55
C LEU A 55 -22.73 -31.95 -11.71
N VAL A 56 -23.57 -32.93 -11.39
CA VAL A 56 -25.02 -32.82 -11.48
C VAL A 56 -25.60 -32.46 -10.11
N TRP A 57 -26.46 -31.44 -10.07
CA TRP A 57 -27.06 -30.94 -8.84
C TRP A 57 -28.60 -30.86 -8.93
N HIS A 58 -29.27 -31.90 -8.42
CA HIS A 58 -30.73 -32.00 -8.36
C HIS A 58 -31.32 -31.53 -7.02
N SER A 59 -30.80 -30.42 -6.48
CA SER A 59 -31.27 -29.91 -5.19
C SER A 59 -31.41 -28.39 -5.20
N ARG A 60 -32.39 -27.90 -4.43
CA ARG A 60 -32.57 -26.47 -4.14
C ARG A 60 -31.58 -25.94 -3.09
N SER A 61 -30.82 -26.82 -2.44
CA SER A 61 -29.77 -26.42 -1.50
C SER A 61 -28.61 -25.76 -2.24
N ILE A 62 -28.02 -24.75 -1.60
CA ILE A 62 -26.86 -24.01 -2.13
C ILE A 62 -25.61 -24.90 -2.04
N VAL A 63 -24.81 -24.90 -3.10
CA VAL A 63 -23.50 -25.59 -3.13
C VAL A 63 -22.39 -24.56 -3.34
N HIS A 64 -21.37 -24.57 -2.48
CA HIS A 64 -20.22 -23.66 -2.61
C HIS A 64 -19.19 -24.25 -3.57
N LEU A 65 -19.25 -23.86 -4.85
CA LEU A 65 -18.43 -24.45 -5.92
C LEU A 65 -16.96 -24.01 -5.89
N GLN A 66 -16.67 -22.83 -5.33
CA GLN A 66 -15.32 -22.26 -5.25
C GLN A 66 -14.29 -23.18 -4.58
N SER A 67 -14.70 -23.98 -3.59
CA SER A 67 -13.78 -24.86 -2.86
C SER A 67 -13.34 -26.10 -3.66
N PHE A 68 -14.01 -26.40 -4.79
CA PHE A 68 -13.82 -27.66 -5.51
C PHE A 68 -13.54 -27.49 -7.01
N ILE A 69 -13.88 -26.35 -7.61
CA ILE A 69 -13.85 -26.16 -9.07
C ILE A 69 -13.11 -24.88 -9.45
N SER A 70 -12.28 -24.95 -10.49
CA SER A 70 -11.53 -23.82 -11.08
C SER A 70 -12.41 -22.85 -11.87
N GLU A 71 -11.86 -21.69 -12.25
CA GLU A 71 -12.56 -20.66 -13.07
C GLU A 71 -12.98 -21.16 -14.48
N GLU A 72 -12.41 -22.27 -14.95
CA GLU A 72 -12.72 -22.93 -16.24
C GLU A 72 -14.02 -23.77 -16.18
N LEU A 73 -15.13 -23.12 -15.81
CA LEU A 73 -16.44 -23.72 -15.56
C LEU A 73 -17.47 -23.32 -16.63
N ILE A 74 -18.22 -24.31 -17.13
CA ILE A 74 -19.49 -24.08 -17.84
C ILE A 74 -20.64 -24.50 -16.94
N VAL A 75 -21.65 -23.64 -16.85
CA VAL A 75 -22.88 -23.90 -16.11
C VAL A 75 -24.00 -24.15 -17.09
N MET A 76 -24.68 -25.28 -16.94
CA MET A 76 -25.90 -25.61 -17.66
C MET A 76 -27.03 -25.72 -16.65
N ALA A 77 -28.06 -24.90 -16.79
CA ALA A 77 -29.17 -24.85 -15.83
C ALA A 77 -30.49 -25.21 -16.52
N CYS A 78 -31.23 -26.14 -15.94
CA CYS A 78 -32.61 -26.44 -16.31
C CYS A 78 -33.53 -25.74 -15.30
N LEU A 79 -34.30 -24.75 -15.76
CA LEU A 79 -35.16 -23.94 -14.90
C LEU A 79 -36.63 -24.06 -15.29
N GLN A 80 -37.51 -23.98 -14.30
CA GLN A 80 -38.96 -23.99 -14.52
C GLN A 80 -39.51 -22.57 -14.64
N ALA A 81 -40.35 -22.31 -15.64
CA ALA A 81 -40.91 -20.98 -15.89
C ALA A 81 -41.73 -20.40 -14.72
N LEU A 82 -42.29 -21.24 -13.84
CA LEU A 82 -43.03 -20.78 -12.66
C LEU A 82 -42.13 -20.41 -11.47
N GLN A 83 -40.93 -21.00 -11.35
CA GLN A 83 -40.06 -20.90 -10.18
C GLN A 83 -38.65 -20.37 -10.49
N TRP A 84 -38.42 -19.92 -11.73
CA TRP A 84 -37.11 -19.49 -12.23
C TRP A 84 -36.41 -18.50 -11.29
N ARG A 85 -37.14 -17.59 -10.65
CA ARG A 85 -36.53 -16.56 -9.79
C ARG A 85 -35.87 -17.14 -8.54
N SER A 86 -36.53 -18.07 -7.86
CA SER A 86 -35.94 -18.77 -6.70
C SER A 86 -34.82 -19.70 -7.11
N GLU A 87 -34.98 -20.41 -8.22
CA GLU A 87 -33.98 -21.36 -8.71
C GLU A 87 -32.70 -20.65 -9.17
N LEU A 88 -32.85 -19.54 -9.89
CA LEU A 88 -31.74 -18.70 -10.36
C LEU A 88 -31.06 -17.95 -9.21
N GLN A 89 -31.79 -17.57 -8.16
CA GLN A 89 -31.20 -17.04 -6.93
C GLN A 89 -30.30 -18.09 -6.25
N GLY A 90 -30.76 -19.34 -6.13
CA GLY A 90 -29.96 -20.45 -5.60
C GLY A 90 -28.72 -20.73 -6.45
N LEU A 91 -28.84 -20.66 -7.78
CA LEU A 91 -27.71 -20.77 -8.69
C LEU A 91 -26.70 -19.63 -8.52
N ALA A 92 -27.17 -18.37 -8.45
CA ALA A 92 -26.31 -17.20 -8.26
C ALA A 92 -25.57 -17.20 -6.91
N GLN A 93 -26.15 -17.81 -5.88
CA GLN A 93 -25.51 -18.05 -4.58
C GLN A 93 -24.49 -19.19 -4.65
N SER A 94 -24.79 -20.25 -5.39
CA SER A 94 -23.88 -21.38 -5.58
C SER A 94 -22.64 -21.01 -6.41
N LEU A 95 -22.82 -20.09 -7.37
CA LEU A 95 -21.75 -19.50 -8.19
C LEU A 95 -21.07 -18.28 -7.53
N ASN A 96 -21.16 -18.11 -6.22
CA ASN A 96 -20.45 -17.02 -5.56
C ASN A 96 -18.94 -17.13 -5.86
N PHE A 97 -18.34 -16.00 -6.27
CA PHE A 97 -16.98 -15.85 -6.78
C PHE A 97 -16.67 -16.50 -8.15
N LEU A 98 -17.64 -17.18 -8.77
CA LEU A 98 -17.52 -17.82 -10.10
C LEU A 98 -18.54 -17.29 -11.12
N ARG A 99 -19.11 -16.09 -10.89
CA ARG A 99 -20.20 -15.52 -11.71
C ARG A 99 -19.80 -15.12 -13.13
N GLN A 100 -18.50 -15.13 -13.42
CA GLN A 100 -17.97 -14.92 -14.78
C GLN A 100 -18.03 -16.19 -15.66
N ALA A 101 -18.39 -17.34 -15.08
CA ALA A 101 -18.61 -18.59 -15.80
C ALA A 101 -19.64 -18.41 -16.93
N LYS A 102 -19.52 -19.23 -17.98
CA LYS A 102 -20.49 -19.25 -19.08
C LYS A 102 -21.71 -20.05 -18.65
N ILE A 103 -22.88 -19.41 -18.63
CA ILE A 103 -24.14 -19.99 -18.17
C ILE A 103 -25.07 -20.16 -19.36
N LEU A 104 -25.53 -21.38 -19.60
CA LEU A 104 -26.59 -21.70 -20.54
C LEU A 104 -27.81 -22.14 -19.73
N ILE A 105 -28.93 -21.47 -19.91
CA ILE A 105 -30.19 -21.75 -19.22
C ILE A 105 -31.17 -22.34 -20.23
N GLU A 106 -31.68 -23.53 -19.96
CA GLU A 106 -32.81 -24.14 -20.67
C GLU A 106 -34.08 -23.95 -19.84
N MET A 107 -35.11 -23.44 -20.49
CA MET A 107 -36.44 -23.29 -19.93
C MET A 107 -37.34 -24.45 -20.35
N ASP A 108 -38.18 -24.92 -19.43
CA ASP A 108 -39.16 -25.98 -19.65
C ASP A 108 -40.34 -25.57 -20.56
N THR A 109 -40.54 -24.28 -20.80
CA THR A 109 -41.59 -23.76 -21.68
C THR A 109 -41.10 -23.54 -23.12
N SER A 110 -42.05 -23.40 -24.05
CA SER A 110 -41.77 -22.88 -25.39
C SER A 110 -41.38 -21.41 -25.36
N HIS A 111 -40.78 -20.94 -26.46
CA HIS A 111 -40.40 -19.55 -26.73
C HIS A 111 -41.26 -18.47 -26.06
N ASP A 112 -40.69 -17.78 -25.07
CA ASP A 112 -41.29 -16.61 -24.42
C ASP A 112 -40.23 -15.50 -24.32
N LYS A 113 -40.41 -14.46 -25.16
CA LYS A 113 -39.50 -13.32 -25.23
C LYS A 113 -39.48 -12.50 -23.94
N ASP A 114 -40.63 -12.34 -23.28
CA ASP A 114 -40.75 -11.48 -22.10
C ASP A 114 -40.15 -12.18 -20.87
N LEU A 115 -40.33 -13.50 -20.79
CA LEU A 115 -39.65 -14.34 -19.81
C LEU A 115 -38.14 -14.31 -19.99
N ALA A 116 -37.64 -14.51 -21.22
CA ALA A 116 -36.21 -14.43 -21.53
C ALA A 116 -35.60 -13.09 -21.13
N ASN A 117 -36.29 -11.99 -21.44
CA ASN A 117 -35.87 -10.64 -21.09
C ASN A 117 -35.77 -10.45 -19.57
N SER A 118 -36.77 -10.96 -18.83
CA SER A 118 -36.83 -10.87 -17.36
C SER A 118 -35.71 -11.67 -16.69
N ILE A 119 -35.44 -12.89 -17.19
CA ILE A 119 -34.38 -13.77 -16.68
C ILE A 119 -33.00 -13.16 -16.95
N LEU A 120 -32.70 -12.75 -18.20
CA LEU A 120 -31.40 -12.16 -18.54
C LEU A 120 -31.14 -10.84 -17.81
N THR A 121 -32.19 -10.03 -17.59
CA THR A 121 -32.10 -8.82 -16.76
C THR A 121 -31.71 -9.18 -15.33
N TYR A 122 -32.32 -10.21 -14.75
CA TYR A 122 -32.00 -10.68 -13.41
C TYR A 122 -30.58 -11.26 -13.33
N CYS A 123 -30.13 -11.99 -14.35
CA CYS A 123 -28.74 -12.48 -14.44
C CYS A 123 -27.74 -11.33 -14.36
N LEU A 124 -27.97 -10.26 -15.13
CA LEU A 124 -27.10 -9.08 -15.08
C LEU A 124 -27.14 -8.38 -13.70
N GLN A 125 -28.32 -8.29 -13.05
CA GLN A 125 -28.44 -7.75 -11.69
C GLN A 125 -27.68 -8.58 -10.64
N GLN A 126 -27.45 -9.86 -10.91
CA GLN A 126 -26.64 -10.75 -10.08
C GLN A 126 -25.18 -10.86 -10.54
N ASP A 127 -24.68 -9.96 -11.40
CA ASP A 127 -23.31 -9.97 -11.93
C ASP A 127 -22.95 -11.20 -12.80
N MET A 128 -23.96 -11.96 -13.27
CA MET A 128 -23.79 -13.10 -14.16
C MET A 128 -23.71 -12.65 -15.62
N ILE A 129 -22.58 -12.02 -15.98
CA ILE A 129 -22.39 -11.31 -17.25
C ILE A 129 -22.46 -12.21 -18.50
N ASN A 130 -22.17 -13.50 -18.34
CA ASN A 130 -22.10 -14.48 -19.42
C ASN A 130 -23.26 -15.49 -19.33
N ALA A 131 -24.51 -15.01 -19.46
CA ALA A 131 -25.70 -15.88 -19.45
C ALA A 131 -26.46 -15.82 -20.79
N ASN A 132 -26.86 -16.99 -21.27
CA ASN A 132 -27.68 -17.18 -22.47
C ASN A 132 -28.87 -18.09 -22.15
N ILE A 133 -29.98 -17.94 -22.89
CA ILE A 133 -31.20 -18.72 -22.68
C ILE A 133 -31.61 -19.44 -23.96
N ILE A 134 -32.07 -20.68 -23.79
CA ILE A 134 -32.80 -21.48 -24.78
C ILE A 134 -34.12 -21.98 -24.17
N PHE A 135 -35.06 -22.34 -25.04
CA PHE A 135 -36.38 -22.86 -24.67
C PHE A 135 -36.53 -24.30 -25.17
N SER A 136 -37.56 -25.01 -24.72
CA SER A 136 -37.78 -26.42 -25.09
C SER A 136 -37.97 -26.64 -26.60
N ASP A 137 -38.43 -25.62 -27.33
CA ASP A 137 -38.57 -25.60 -28.79
C ASP A 137 -37.27 -25.25 -29.55
N PHE A 138 -36.12 -25.22 -28.88
CA PHE A 138 -34.81 -24.91 -29.47
C PHE A 138 -34.46 -25.83 -30.65
N ALA A 139 -34.83 -27.11 -30.59
CA ALA A 139 -34.56 -28.06 -31.69
C ALA A 139 -35.22 -27.64 -33.02
N GLU A 140 -36.36 -26.96 -32.95
CA GLU A 140 -37.10 -26.51 -34.14
C GLU A 140 -36.60 -25.15 -34.61
N ASN A 141 -36.43 -24.22 -33.67
CA ASN A 141 -36.21 -22.82 -34.00
C ASN A 141 -34.73 -22.39 -33.99
N ARG A 142 -33.86 -23.15 -33.33
CA ARG A 142 -32.42 -22.86 -33.15
C ARG A 142 -32.14 -21.47 -32.57
N ILE A 143 -33.06 -20.93 -31.79
CA ILE A 143 -32.95 -19.57 -31.25
C ILE A 143 -32.22 -19.60 -29.89
N VAL A 144 -31.19 -18.76 -29.77
CA VAL A 144 -30.52 -18.46 -28.50
C VAL A 144 -30.75 -16.99 -28.17
N TYR A 145 -31.19 -16.73 -26.94
CA TYR A 145 -31.28 -15.38 -26.42
C TYR A 145 -30.00 -15.01 -25.70
N ILE A 146 -29.41 -13.90 -26.12
CA ILE A 146 -28.21 -13.32 -25.55
C ILE A 146 -28.50 -11.88 -25.13
N TYR A 147 -27.58 -11.23 -24.43
CA TYR A 147 -27.74 -9.81 -24.10
C TYR A 147 -26.42 -9.05 -24.09
N GLU A 148 -26.50 -7.77 -24.43
CA GLU A 148 -25.45 -6.78 -24.20
C GLU A 148 -25.59 -6.23 -22.78
N ALA A 149 -24.49 -6.22 -22.03
CA ALA A 149 -24.46 -5.68 -20.67
C ALA A 149 -24.24 -4.15 -20.63
N PHE A 150 -23.57 -3.60 -21.66
CA PHE A 150 -23.14 -2.20 -21.71
C PHE A 150 -23.56 -1.53 -23.03
N PRO A 151 -23.85 -0.21 -23.03
CA PRO A 151 -23.87 0.69 -21.87
C PRO A 151 -25.13 0.53 -21.01
N SER A 152 -26.17 -0.10 -21.55
CA SER A 152 -27.37 -0.52 -20.84
C SER A 152 -27.77 -1.90 -21.32
N PHE A 153 -28.57 -2.61 -20.52
CA PHE A 153 -29.07 -3.93 -20.88
C PHE A 153 -29.84 -3.88 -22.21
N ALA A 154 -29.49 -4.77 -23.14
CA ALA A 154 -30.23 -4.97 -24.38
C ALA A 154 -30.21 -6.45 -24.78
N MET A 155 -31.37 -7.10 -24.77
CA MET A 155 -31.52 -8.47 -25.23
C MET A 155 -31.43 -8.54 -26.76
N LYS A 156 -30.73 -9.56 -27.27
CA LYS A 156 -30.64 -9.89 -28.69
C LYS A 156 -31.06 -11.34 -28.91
N LYS A 157 -31.75 -11.56 -30.02
CA LYS A 157 -32.09 -12.88 -30.54
C LYS A 157 -31.02 -13.28 -31.54
N GLN A 158 -30.41 -14.45 -31.37
CA GLN A 158 -29.43 -15.00 -32.29
C GLN A 158 -29.86 -16.39 -32.74
N GLU A 159 -29.66 -16.70 -34.01
CA GLU A 159 -29.83 -18.05 -34.53
C GLU A 159 -28.55 -18.85 -34.33
N PHE A 160 -28.67 -20.06 -33.81
CA PHE A 160 -27.57 -20.98 -33.58
C PHE A 160 -27.21 -21.71 -34.87
N VAL A 161 -25.94 -21.60 -35.25
CA VAL A 161 -25.35 -22.32 -36.36
C VAL A 161 -24.13 -23.08 -35.82
N ALA A 162 -24.01 -24.37 -36.11
CA ALA A 162 -23.01 -25.26 -35.51
C ALA A 162 -21.55 -24.79 -35.60
N ASN A 163 -21.21 -23.93 -36.58
CA ASN A 163 -19.87 -23.34 -36.75
C ASN A 163 -19.67 -21.99 -36.04
N THR A 164 -20.60 -21.53 -35.20
CA THR A 164 -20.48 -20.23 -34.52
C THR A 164 -19.66 -20.33 -33.23
N THR A 165 -18.49 -19.70 -33.23
CA THR A 165 -17.60 -19.56 -32.05
C THR A 165 -18.03 -18.45 -31.08
N TRP A 166 -19.12 -17.72 -31.38
CA TRP A 166 -19.45 -16.43 -30.77
C TRP A 166 -20.61 -16.44 -29.77
N LEU A 167 -20.99 -17.59 -29.18
CA LEU A 167 -22.10 -17.66 -28.21
C LEU A 167 -21.88 -16.81 -26.96
N TYR A 168 -20.63 -16.59 -26.56
CA TYR A 168 -20.27 -15.77 -25.40
C TYR A 168 -19.22 -14.72 -25.80
N PRO A 169 -19.64 -13.58 -26.41
CA PRO A 169 -18.71 -12.51 -26.73
C PRO A 169 -18.14 -11.90 -25.46
N ASN A 170 -16.89 -11.44 -25.49
CA ASN A 170 -16.28 -10.77 -24.35
C ASN A 170 -16.85 -9.34 -24.19
N LYS A 171 -17.86 -9.21 -23.32
CA LYS A 171 -18.57 -7.96 -23.03
C LYS A 171 -17.71 -6.91 -22.29
N MET A 172 -16.55 -7.31 -21.75
CA MET A 172 -15.64 -6.43 -21.00
C MET A 172 -14.57 -5.75 -21.87
N LEU A 173 -14.56 -6.01 -23.19
CA LEU A 173 -13.61 -5.35 -24.10
C LEU A 173 -13.92 -3.87 -24.30
N ASP A 174 -15.21 -3.54 -24.48
CA ASP A 174 -15.71 -2.18 -24.73
C ASP A 174 -17.02 -1.96 -23.97
N LEU A 175 -16.99 -1.03 -23.00
CA LEU A 175 -18.16 -0.68 -22.20
C LEU A 175 -19.03 0.42 -22.85
N LYS A 176 -18.71 0.89 -24.05
CA LYS A 176 -19.56 1.78 -24.88
C LYS A 176 -20.03 3.04 -24.14
N GLY A 177 -19.17 3.61 -23.29
CA GLY A 177 -19.44 4.80 -22.50
C GLY A 177 -20.17 4.56 -21.18
N TYR A 178 -20.26 3.31 -20.69
CA TYR A 178 -20.85 2.98 -19.39
C TYR A 178 -20.30 3.86 -18.27
N GLY A 179 -21.20 4.31 -17.39
CA GLY A 179 -20.88 5.12 -16.22
C GLY A 179 -20.29 4.30 -15.09
N LEU A 180 -19.00 3.93 -15.19
CA LEU A 180 -18.25 3.17 -14.20
C LEU A 180 -18.31 3.85 -12.82
N ARG A 181 -19.00 3.23 -11.88
CA ARG A 181 -19.26 3.75 -10.55
C ARG A 181 -18.00 3.66 -9.70
N THR A 182 -17.49 4.82 -9.30
CA THR A 182 -16.26 4.92 -8.50
C THR A 182 -16.40 5.94 -7.38
N LEU A 183 -15.51 5.82 -6.38
CA LEU A 183 -15.42 6.75 -5.27
C LEU A 183 -13.95 6.85 -4.81
N PRO A 184 -13.36 8.06 -4.76
CA PRO A 184 -12.04 8.26 -4.18
C PRO A 184 -12.08 8.20 -2.66
N ASP A 185 -11.03 7.68 -2.05
CA ASP A 185 -10.86 7.64 -0.58
C ASP A 185 -10.38 8.96 0.02
N LEU A 186 -9.91 9.88 -0.82
CA LEU A 186 -9.22 11.13 -0.46
C LEU A 186 -7.99 10.91 0.44
N SER A 187 -7.39 9.71 0.40
CA SER A 187 -6.15 9.41 1.13
C SER A 187 -4.96 9.97 0.36
N GLU A 188 -4.49 11.15 0.74
CA GLU A 188 -3.37 11.79 0.05
C GLU A 188 -2.08 10.95 0.21
N PRO A 189 -1.26 10.79 -0.86
CA PRO A 189 -1.39 11.35 -2.22
C PRO A 189 -2.13 10.43 -3.23
N ASN A 190 -2.76 9.35 -2.77
CA ASN A 190 -3.43 8.33 -3.61
C ASN A 190 -4.52 8.96 -4.47
N THR A 191 -5.43 9.67 -3.80
CA THR A 191 -6.47 10.49 -4.42
C THR A 191 -6.59 11.82 -3.67
N ILE A 192 -6.67 12.92 -4.41
CA ILE A 192 -6.67 14.28 -3.87
C ILE A 192 -7.80 15.05 -4.55
N LEU A 193 -8.65 15.68 -3.74
CA LEU A 193 -9.62 16.68 -4.19
C LEU A 193 -8.99 18.06 -4.06
N TYR A 194 -9.02 18.83 -5.15
CA TYR A 194 -8.53 20.20 -5.19
C TYR A 194 -9.41 21.07 -6.10
N HIS A 195 -9.29 22.38 -5.97
CA HIS A 195 -9.95 23.34 -6.85
C HIS A 195 -8.96 23.80 -7.93
N ASP A 196 -9.39 23.79 -9.19
CA ASP A 196 -8.59 24.35 -10.27
C ASP A 196 -8.56 25.90 -10.23
N ALA A 197 -7.79 26.52 -11.12
CA ALA A 197 -7.67 27.99 -11.20
C ALA A 197 -9.02 28.70 -11.43
N ASN A 198 -10.03 27.98 -11.94
CA ASN A 198 -11.38 28.48 -12.16
C ASN A 198 -12.32 28.17 -10.99
N GLY A 199 -11.80 27.64 -9.87
CA GLY A 199 -12.55 27.25 -8.68
C GLY A 199 -13.32 25.93 -8.81
N GLN A 200 -13.19 25.19 -9.91
CA GLN A 200 -13.94 23.95 -10.12
C GLN A 200 -13.27 22.77 -9.40
N PRO A 201 -14.05 21.90 -8.73
CA PRO A 201 -13.50 20.73 -8.04
C PRO A 201 -12.97 19.72 -9.07
N ARG A 202 -11.72 19.30 -8.88
CA ARG A 202 -11.01 18.32 -9.70
C ARG A 202 -10.38 17.26 -8.80
N LEU A 203 -10.19 16.07 -9.36
CA LEU A 203 -9.52 14.96 -8.71
C LEU A 203 -8.18 14.68 -9.41
N LEU A 204 -7.17 14.39 -8.61
CA LEU A 204 -5.85 13.93 -9.05
C LEU A 204 -5.31 12.86 -8.11
N GLY A 205 -4.11 12.34 -8.41
CA GLY A 205 -3.42 11.35 -7.59
C GLY A 205 -3.14 10.07 -8.37
N TYR A 206 -2.13 9.31 -7.96
CA TYR A 206 -1.65 8.18 -8.73
C TYR A 206 -2.70 7.05 -8.85
N VAL A 207 -3.53 6.85 -7.82
CA VAL A 207 -4.63 5.86 -7.87
C VAL A 207 -5.78 6.38 -8.74
N TRP A 208 -6.05 7.68 -8.68
CA TRP A 208 -7.07 8.31 -9.54
C TRP A 208 -6.71 8.18 -11.02
N ASP A 209 -5.46 8.46 -11.37
CA ASP A 209 -4.96 8.32 -12.75
C ASP A 209 -5.05 6.87 -13.23
N MET A 210 -4.73 5.89 -12.37
CA MET A 210 -4.87 4.48 -12.70
C MET A 210 -6.33 4.09 -13.03
N VAL A 211 -7.30 4.47 -12.20
CA VAL A 211 -8.73 4.16 -12.44
C VAL A 211 -9.25 4.90 -13.67
N LYS A 212 -8.78 6.13 -13.89
CA LYS A 212 -9.10 6.92 -15.09
C LYS A 212 -8.56 6.27 -16.36
N GLU A 213 -7.32 5.79 -16.35
CA GLU A 213 -6.74 5.09 -17.50
C GLU A 213 -7.40 3.73 -17.75
N TYR A 214 -7.81 3.01 -16.70
CA TYR A 214 -8.61 1.79 -16.87
C TYR A 214 -9.93 2.10 -17.58
N ALA A 215 -10.66 3.12 -17.12
CA ALA A 215 -11.90 3.54 -17.76
C ALA A 215 -11.67 3.96 -19.22
N ARG A 216 -10.61 4.72 -19.50
CA ARG A 216 -10.24 5.11 -20.87
C ARG A 216 -9.95 3.91 -21.76
N LYS A 217 -9.15 2.94 -21.28
CA LYS A 217 -8.79 1.72 -22.03
C LYS A 217 -10.00 0.87 -22.36
N ARG A 218 -11.03 0.88 -21.51
CA ARG A 218 -12.26 0.11 -21.68
C ARG A 218 -13.43 0.92 -22.24
N ASN A 219 -13.18 2.14 -22.74
CA ASN A 219 -14.18 3.05 -23.27
C ASN A 219 -15.36 3.26 -22.30
N ALA A 220 -15.06 3.53 -21.03
CA ALA A 220 -16.02 3.82 -19.97
C ALA A 220 -15.86 5.28 -19.47
N ARG A 221 -16.93 5.83 -18.89
CA ARG A 221 -16.93 7.14 -18.24
C ARG A 221 -16.97 6.97 -16.73
N LEU A 222 -16.14 7.69 -15.98
CA LEU A 222 -16.19 7.65 -14.52
C LEU A 222 -17.45 8.36 -14.01
N LYS A 223 -18.19 7.69 -13.12
CA LYS A 223 -19.34 8.24 -12.41
C LYS A 223 -19.08 8.18 -10.91
N LEU A 224 -18.99 9.34 -10.27
CA LEU A 224 -18.88 9.43 -8.82
C LEU A 224 -20.24 9.10 -8.18
N ILE A 225 -20.26 8.14 -7.25
CA ILE A 225 -21.49 7.76 -6.53
C ILE A 225 -21.91 8.78 -5.48
N PHE A 226 -20.94 9.51 -4.92
CA PHE A 226 -21.14 10.60 -3.98
C PHE A 226 -20.20 11.76 -4.33
N LYS A 227 -20.58 12.99 -3.95
CA LYS A 227 -19.68 14.14 -4.05
C LYS A 227 -18.61 14.03 -2.96
N PRO A 228 -17.31 13.92 -3.30
CA PRO A 228 -16.26 13.88 -2.30
C PRO A 228 -16.21 15.20 -1.53
N VAL A 229 -15.99 15.11 -0.22
CA VAL A 229 -15.90 16.28 0.68
C VAL A 229 -14.48 16.39 1.19
N GLU A 230 -13.89 17.57 1.03
CA GLU A 230 -12.52 17.85 1.46
C GLU A 230 -12.34 17.60 2.97
N GLY A 231 -11.20 17.00 3.35
CA GLY A 231 -10.90 16.66 4.74
C GLY A 231 -11.63 15.44 5.31
N LYS A 232 -12.60 14.87 4.58
CA LYS A 232 -13.31 13.64 4.98
C LYS A 232 -12.84 12.44 4.16
N THR A 233 -11.83 11.76 4.67
CA THR A 233 -11.32 10.50 4.07
C THR A 233 -12.23 9.33 4.37
N LEU A 234 -12.32 8.37 3.45
CA LEU A 234 -13.05 7.12 3.67
C LEU A 234 -12.15 6.10 4.35
N THR A 235 -12.72 5.40 5.34
CA THR A 235 -12.01 4.28 5.97
C THR A 235 -12.06 3.04 5.09
N HIS A 236 -11.10 2.15 5.31
CA HIS A 236 -11.08 0.83 4.70
C HIS A 236 -12.43 0.10 4.80
N ILE A 237 -13.04 0.12 5.99
CA ILE A 237 -14.30 -0.58 6.27
C ILE A 237 -15.44 0.00 5.43
N GLN A 238 -15.54 1.32 5.36
CA GLN A 238 -16.58 2.00 4.57
C GLN A 238 -16.51 1.65 3.07
N LEU A 239 -15.30 1.58 2.52
CA LEU A 239 -15.09 1.20 1.12
C LEU A 239 -15.48 -0.26 0.87
N MET A 240 -15.16 -1.15 1.81
CA MET A 240 -15.53 -2.56 1.74
C MET A 240 -17.04 -2.77 1.82
N ASP A 241 -17.72 -2.02 2.69
CA ASP A 241 -19.18 -2.09 2.80
C ASP A 241 -19.85 -1.63 1.49
N LEU A 242 -19.37 -0.53 0.88
CA LEU A 242 -19.87 -0.07 -0.43
C LEU A 242 -19.64 -1.09 -1.56
N ALA A 243 -18.52 -1.82 -1.52
CA ALA A 243 -18.22 -2.89 -2.46
C ALA A 243 -19.13 -4.12 -2.24
N ARG A 244 -19.39 -4.49 -0.98
CA ARG A 244 -20.31 -5.58 -0.61
C ARG A 244 -21.74 -5.26 -1.03
N ASP A 245 -22.18 -4.02 -0.83
CA ASP A 245 -23.52 -3.53 -1.18
C ASP A 245 -23.71 -3.32 -2.69
N ARG A 246 -22.68 -3.61 -3.52
CA ARG A 246 -22.68 -3.43 -4.99
C ARG A 246 -23.01 -2.00 -5.43
N SER A 247 -22.73 -1.03 -4.57
CA SER A 247 -22.99 0.40 -4.82
C SER A 247 -21.92 1.04 -5.70
N LEU A 248 -20.72 0.45 -5.76
CA LEU A 248 -19.60 0.84 -6.62
C LEU A 248 -19.17 -0.33 -7.51
N ASP A 249 -18.51 -0.02 -8.63
CA ASP A 249 -17.89 -1.03 -9.51
C ASP A 249 -16.41 -1.20 -9.18
N ILE A 250 -15.68 -0.08 -9.03
CA ILE A 250 -14.26 -0.02 -8.70
C ILE A 250 -14.01 1.19 -7.80
N ALA A 251 -13.51 0.97 -6.59
CA ALA A 251 -13.12 2.08 -5.72
C ALA A 251 -11.83 2.73 -6.24
N ALA A 252 -11.75 4.06 -6.23
CA ALA A 252 -10.49 4.77 -6.48
C ALA A 252 -9.71 4.85 -5.17
N SER A 253 -9.31 3.69 -4.67
CA SER A 253 -8.59 3.51 -3.41
C SER A 253 -7.78 2.22 -3.45
N VAL A 254 -6.52 2.30 -3.03
CA VAL A 254 -5.68 1.13 -2.81
C VAL A 254 -5.60 0.84 -1.32
N GLN A 255 -5.82 -0.41 -0.95
CA GLN A 255 -5.85 -0.85 0.44
C GLN A 255 -4.83 -1.97 0.63
N PRO A 256 -4.13 -2.01 1.77
CA PRO A 256 -3.21 -3.11 2.07
C PRO A 256 -4.02 -4.39 2.23
N MET A 257 -3.62 -5.42 1.49
CA MET A 257 -4.18 -6.76 1.61
C MET A 257 -3.52 -7.43 2.81
N THR A 258 -4.35 -7.86 3.76
CA THR A 258 -3.89 -8.64 4.91
C THR A 258 -4.10 -10.12 4.65
N LEU A 259 -3.03 -10.91 4.79
CA LEU A 259 -3.11 -12.38 4.73
C LEU A 259 -3.86 -12.99 5.91
N ARG A 260 -4.13 -12.21 6.97
CA ARG A 260 -4.83 -12.67 8.17
C ARG A 260 -6.31 -12.99 7.90
N TYR A 261 -6.92 -12.35 6.91
CA TYR A 261 -8.33 -12.55 6.56
C TYR A 261 -8.45 -13.01 5.11
N GLN A 262 -8.08 -14.27 4.85
CA GLN A 262 -8.12 -14.88 3.51
C GLN A 262 -9.51 -14.78 2.87
N ASP A 263 -10.59 -14.90 3.65
CA ASP A 263 -11.98 -14.79 3.18
C ASP A 263 -12.31 -13.43 2.53
N ARG A 264 -11.54 -12.39 2.85
CA ARG A 264 -11.75 -11.03 2.32
C ARG A 264 -10.97 -10.74 1.05
N THR A 265 -10.10 -11.65 0.59
CA THR A 265 -9.31 -11.48 -0.63
C THR A 265 -10.18 -11.27 -1.87
N SER A 266 -11.38 -11.85 -1.86
CA SER A 266 -12.40 -11.65 -2.89
C SER A 266 -12.93 -10.21 -2.95
N GLN A 267 -12.76 -9.37 -1.94
CA GLN A 267 -13.16 -7.95 -1.97
C GLN A 267 -12.09 -7.03 -2.59
N TYR A 268 -10.97 -7.62 -3.06
CA TYR A 268 -9.89 -6.90 -3.71
C TYR A 268 -9.69 -7.37 -5.15
N ALA A 269 -9.17 -6.47 -5.98
CA ALA A 269 -8.57 -6.81 -7.26
C ALA A 269 -7.19 -7.47 -7.06
N TYR A 270 -6.56 -7.88 -8.15
CA TYR A 270 -5.16 -8.29 -8.10
C TYR A 270 -4.27 -7.15 -7.55
N PRO A 271 -3.25 -7.43 -6.71
CA PRO A 271 -2.34 -6.42 -6.19
C PRO A 271 -1.73 -5.58 -7.31
N VAL A 272 -1.85 -4.26 -7.18
CA VAL A 272 -1.27 -3.31 -8.14
C VAL A 272 0.21 -3.09 -7.84
N HIS A 273 0.60 -3.11 -6.57
CA HIS A 273 1.99 -3.01 -6.16
C HIS A 273 2.21 -3.63 -4.79
N CYS A 274 3.47 -3.94 -4.48
CA CYS A 274 3.90 -4.31 -3.14
C CYS A 274 4.78 -3.20 -2.57
N SER A 275 4.59 -2.86 -1.31
CA SER A 275 5.32 -1.77 -0.64
C SER A 275 5.72 -2.20 0.76
N SER A 276 6.91 -1.85 1.20
CA SER A 276 7.34 -2.03 2.58
C SER A 276 6.68 -0.97 3.47
N TRP A 277 6.26 -1.35 4.67
CA TRP A 277 5.70 -0.45 5.67
C TRP A 277 6.66 -0.34 6.86
N CYS A 278 7.34 0.79 6.95
CA CYS A 278 8.44 0.99 7.88
C CYS A 278 8.41 2.38 8.52
N THR A 279 9.49 2.73 9.21
CA THR A 279 9.55 3.96 10.00
C THR A 279 10.29 5.06 9.25
N MET A 280 9.62 6.20 9.06
CA MET A 280 10.23 7.48 8.73
C MET A 280 10.77 8.10 10.01
N ILE A 281 12.09 8.12 10.18
CA ILE A 281 12.75 8.57 11.41
C ILE A 281 13.50 9.88 11.17
N PRO A 282 13.48 10.84 12.11
CA PRO A 282 14.32 12.03 12.00
C PRO A 282 15.78 11.65 11.84
N MET A 283 16.51 12.42 11.04
CA MET A 283 17.96 12.32 10.95
C MET A 283 18.58 12.60 12.32
N GLU A 284 19.71 11.95 12.59
CA GLU A 284 20.46 12.11 13.82
C GLU A 284 20.87 13.58 14.02
N GLN A 285 20.90 14.05 15.27
CA GLN A 285 21.34 15.41 15.55
C GLN A 285 22.87 15.47 15.56
N GLY A 286 23.43 16.60 15.13
CA GLY A 286 24.85 16.88 15.31
C GLY A 286 25.15 17.04 16.79
N ILE A 287 26.28 16.48 17.23
CA ILE A 287 26.74 16.60 18.61
C ILE A 287 26.90 18.09 18.97
N GLN A 288 26.47 18.47 20.17
CA GLN A 288 26.54 19.86 20.61
C GLN A 288 27.98 20.35 20.71
N VAL A 289 28.21 21.62 20.36
CA VAL A 289 29.55 22.22 20.31
C VAL A 289 30.29 22.10 21.65
N ARG A 290 29.59 22.24 22.77
CA ARG A 290 30.15 22.04 24.12
C ARG A 290 30.79 20.66 24.32
N ASP A 291 30.19 19.62 23.75
CA ASP A 291 30.63 18.24 23.93
C ASP A 291 31.86 17.95 23.04
N LEU A 292 31.97 18.62 21.89
CA LEU A 292 33.14 18.57 21.02
C LEU A 292 34.41 19.10 21.72
N TYR A 293 34.30 20.12 22.57
CA TYR A 293 35.42 20.61 23.37
C TYR A 293 35.91 19.55 24.37
N ALA A 294 35.02 18.78 24.98
CA ALA A 294 35.41 17.69 25.87
C ALA A 294 36.14 16.56 25.12
N TRP A 295 35.79 16.32 23.85
CA TRP A 295 36.42 15.28 23.02
C TRP A 295 37.84 15.65 22.57
N THR A 296 38.13 16.94 22.43
CA THR A 296 39.44 17.41 21.93
C THR A 296 40.55 17.32 22.96
N VAL A 297 40.21 17.30 24.26
CA VAL A 297 41.18 17.13 25.36
C VAL A 297 40.80 15.94 26.25
N PRO A 298 41.14 14.70 25.85
CA PRO A 298 40.81 13.53 26.65
C PRO A 298 41.52 13.56 28.00
N VAL A 299 40.79 13.18 29.07
CA VAL A 299 41.33 13.10 30.44
C VAL A 299 42.60 12.24 30.51
N LYS A 300 42.65 11.14 29.74
CA LYS A 300 43.83 10.27 29.66
C LYS A 300 45.08 11.01 29.16
N THR A 301 44.92 11.88 28.17
CA THR A 301 46.02 12.70 27.63
C THR A 301 46.52 13.72 28.65
N MET A 302 45.60 14.31 29.43
CA MET A 302 45.96 15.25 30.50
C MET A 302 46.71 14.57 31.64
N ILE A 303 46.28 13.38 32.06
CA ILE A 303 47.00 12.56 33.06
C ILE A 303 48.41 12.23 32.56
N PHE A 304 48.53 11.82 31.29
CA PHE A 304 49.81 11.49 30.69
C PHE A 304 50.75 12.72 30.61
N LEU A 305 50.23 13.88 30.19
CA LEU A 305 50.99 15.14 30.19
C LEU A 305 51.43 15.53 31.60
N GLY A 306 50.55 15.39 32.60
CA GLY A 306 50.88 15.62 34.00
C GLY A 306 52.02 14.72 34.49
N PHE A 307 52.01 13.44 34.09
CA PHE A 307 53.09 12.50 34.41
C PHE A 307 54.41 12.87 33.74
N ILE A 308 54.40 13.31 32.48
CA ILE A 308 55.60 13.81 31.79
C ILE A 308 56.16 15.06 32.49
N VAL A 309 55.29 16.01 32.88
CA VAL A 309 55.71 17.22 33.61
C VAL A 309 56.32 16.85 34.95
N LEU A 310 55.73 15.92 35.70
CA LEU A 310 56.25 15.44 36.98
C LEU A 310 57.64 14.80 36.82
N ILE A 311 57.80 13.90 35.83
CA ILE A 311 59.09 13.30 35.52
C ILE A 311 60.12 14.37 35.16
N HIS A 312 59.72 15.35 34.34
CA HIS A 312 60.61 16.44 33.96
C HIS A 312 61.05 17.27 35.16
N GLN A 313 60.15 17.61 36.08
CA GLN A 313 60.50 18.33 37.31
C GLN A 313 61.48 17.53 38.18
N LEU A 314 61.26 16.22 38.35
CA LEU A 314 62.16 15.33 39.11
C LEU A 314 63.55 15.19 38.47
N LEU A 315 63.64 15.25 37.14
CA LEU A 315 64.89 15.14 36.40
C LEU A 315 65.58 16.50 36.18
N HIS A 316 64.90 17.62 36.44
CA HIS A 316 65.38 18.97 36.15
C HIS A 316 66.66 19.32 36.89
N ASP A 317 66.79 18.92 38.16
CA ASP A 317 67.98 19.19 38.98
C ASP A 317 69.20 18.34 38.60
N ARG A 318 68.99 17.19 37.94
CA ARG A 318 70.07 16.23 37.63
C ARG A 318 70.73 16.47 36.28
N TRP A 319 70.07 17.13 35.33
CA TRP A 319 70.48 17.19 33.91
C TRP A 319 70.80 18.60 33.40
N LEU A 320 71.62 19.35 34.15
CA LEU A 320 72.05 20.73 33.82
C LEU A 320 72.66 20.90 32.41
N ARG A 321 73.33 19.87 31.86
CA ARG A 321 74.01 19.94 30.55
C ARG A 321 73.07 19.85 29.35
N LEU A 322 71.86 19.28 29.50
CA LEU A 322 70.87 19.11 28.43
C LEU A 322 69.72 20.14 28.49
N ARG A 323 69.81 21.15 29.35
CA ARG A 323 68.75 22.14 29.58
C ARG A 323 68.26 22.83 28.31
N ARG A 324 69.17 23.16 27.37
CA ARG A 324 68.83 23.78 26.08
C ARG A 324 68.05 22.82 25.17
N LEU A 325 68.42 21.54 25.13
CA LEU A 325 67.73 20.52 24.32
C LEU A 325 66.35 20.19 24.92
N GLN A 326 66.23 20.14 26.25
CA GLN A 326 64.94 19.98 26.93
C GLN A 326 64.01 21.16 26.65
N ALA A 327 64.50 22.40 26.69
CA ALA A 327 63.72 23.58 26.35
C ALA A 327 63.21 23.56 24.90
N ILE A 328 64.06 23.16 23.95
CA ILE A 328 63.66 22.98 22.54
C ILE A 328 62.61 21.87 22.42
N GLY A 329 62.80 20.74 23.10
CA GLY A 329 61.84 19.62 23.12
C GLY A 329 60.46 20.04 23.64
N TRP A 330 60.41 20.81 24.72
CA TRP A 330 59.16 21.36 25.27
C TRP A 330 58.50 22.37 24.32
N LEU A 331 59.27 23.23 23.66
CA LEU A 331 58.75 24.17 22.65
C LEU A 331 58.15 23.43 21.45
N VAL A 332 58.81 22.36 20.97
CA VAL A 332 58.29 21.54 19.88
C VAL A 332 57.02 20.80 20.32
N LEU A 333 57.02 20.23 21.53
CA LEU A 333 55.85 19.51 22.06
C LEU A 333 54.64 20.44 22.21
N THR A 334 54.81 21.64 22.77
CA THR A 334 53.71 22.61 22.93
C THR A 334 53.20 23.12 21.58
N ALA A 335 54.09 23.33 20.61
CA ALA A 335 53.69 23.70 19.25
C ALA A 335 52.88 22.59 18.57
N LEU A 336 53.35 21.33 18.64
CA LEU A 336 52.64 20.18 18.07
C LEU A 336 51.26 19.96 18.69
N LEU A 337 51.17 20.05 20.03
CA LEU A 337 49.89 19.94 20.74
C LEU A 337 48.92 21.06 20.35
N SER A 338 49.42 22.31 20.25
CA SER A 338 48.60 23.46 19.85
C SER A 338 48.09 23.35 18.42
N LEU A 339 48.93 22.87 17.50
CA LEU A 339 48.56 22.63 16.11
C LEU A 339 47.55 21.48 15.98
N ASN A 340 47.76 20.38 16.72
CA ASN A 340 46.84 19.24 16.72
C ASN A 340 45.46 19.64 17.27
N PHE A 341 45.44 20.39 18.37
CA PHE A 341 44.22 20.89 18.99
C PHE A 341 43.45 21.80 18.03
N LYS A 342 44.12 22.79 17.43
CA LYS A 342 43.50 23.68 16.43
C LYS A 342 42.96 22.89 15.25
N GLY A 343 43.74 21.96 14.69
CA GLY A 343 43.33 21.14 13.56
C GLY A 343 42.09 20.29 13.87
N ARG A 344 42.04 19.66 15.05
CA ARG A 344 40.89 18.87 15.49
C ARG A 344 39.62 19.69 15.68
N ILE A 345 39.71 20.84 16.36
CA ILE A 345 38.54 21.72 16.56
C ILE A 345 38.00 22.21 15.22
N VAL A 346 38.88 22.70 14.34
CA VAL A 346 38.46 23.18 13.01
C VAL A 346 37.78 22.05 12.23
N GLY A 347 38.36 20.84 12.22
CA GLY A 347 37.75 19.68 11.57
C GLY A 347 36.36 19.34 12.12
N LEU A 348 36.21 19.31 13.46
CA LEU A 348 34.95 19.02 14.14
C LEU A 348 33.89 20.11 13.93
N PHE A 349 34.27 21.37 13.69
CA PHE A 349 33.33 22.46 13.40
C PHE A 349 32.87 22.47 11.94
N VAL A 350 33.73 22.06 11.00
CA VAL A 350 33.37 22.00 9.58
C VAL A 350 32.38 20.86 9.32
N VAL A 351 32.61 19.69 9.92
CA VAL A 351 31.69 18.54 9.87
C VAL A 351 31.52 17.98 11.28
N PRO A 352 30.49 18.43 12.03
CA PRO A 352 30.25 17.88 13.35
C PRO A 352 29.86 16.40 13.23
N PRO A 353 30.41 15.52 14.08
CA PRO A 353 29.96 14.15 14.16
C PRO A 353 28.48 14.12 14.59
N MET A 354 27.76 13.14 14.06
CA MET A 354 26.34 12.93 14.36
C MET A 354 26.21 11.94 15.51
N ASP A 355 25.10 12.01 16.24
CA ASP A 355 24.75 10.99 17.24
C ASP A 355 24.63 9.60 16.62
N SER A 356 24.72 8.56 17.47
CA SER A 356 24.59 7.17 17.01
C SER A 356 23.21 6.93 16.37
N PRO A 357 23.14 6.29 15.19
CA PRO A 357 21.89 6.07 14.49
C PRO A 357 20.96 5.13 15.26
N ILE A 358 19.66 5.39 15.15
CA ILE A 358 18.63 4.49 15.69
C ILE A 358 18.33 3.43 14.62
N ASP A 359 18.88 2.24 14.80
CA ASP A 359 18.88 1.12 13.85
C ASP A 359 17.96 -0.04 14.26
N SER A 360 17.37 0.00 15.46
CA SER A 360 16.57 -1.12 15.98
C SER A 360 15.46 -0.63 16.91
N PHE A 361 14.40 -1.43 17.03
CA PHE A 361 13.30 -1.12 17.96
C PHE A 361 13.80 -1.03 19.42
N GLN A 362 14.86 -1.78 19.75
CA GLN A 362 15.52 -1.69 21.06
C GLN A 362 16.25 -0.36 21.25
N ALA A 363 17.03 0.08 20.25
CA ALA A 363 17.67 1.40 20.28
C ALA A 363 16.62 2.51 20.37
N MET A 364 15.50 2.36 19.69
CA MET A 364 14.41 3.33 19.73
C MET A 364 13.71 3.40 21.09
N ALA A 365 13.53 2.26 21.78
CA ALA A 365 12.98 2.23 23.14
C ALA A 365 13.82 3.06 24.12
N ASN A 366 15.15 3.01 23.96
CA ASN A 366 16.11 3.79 24.75
C ASN A 366 16.23 5.25 24.30
N SER A 367 15.80 5.57 23.08
CA SER A 367 15.81 6.94 22.56
C SER A 367 14.69 7.79 23.17
N LYS A 368 14.79 9.12 23.01
CA LYS A 368 13.71 10.06 23.38
C LYS A 368 12.60 10.14 22.33
N VAL A 369 12.85 9.66 21.11
CA VAL A 369 11.91 9.73 20.00
C VAL A 369 10.93 8.56 20.10
N ARG A 370 9.67 8.83 19.75
CA ARG A 370 8.60 7.83 19.71
C ARG A 370 7.99 7.80 18.32
N ILE A 371 7.53 6.62 17.89
CA ILE A 371 6.86 6.44 16.61
C ILE A 371 5.39 6.84 16.75
N PHE A 372 5.00 7.89 16.05
CA PHE A 372 3.61 8.29 15.93
C PHE A 372 2.90 7.44 14.87
N GLY A 373 1.82 6.77 15.26
CA GLY A 373 1.02 5.91 14.39
C GLY A 373 -0.46 5.91 14.75
N ILE A 374 -1.28 5.27 13.90
CA ILE A 374 -2.72 5.14 14.13
C ILE A 374 -3.02 3.88 14.93
N ARG A 375 -3.90 3.98 15.93
CA ARG A 375 -4.26 2.84 16.79
C ARG A 375 -4.89 1.67 16.02
N ALA A 376 -5.75 1.97 15.05
CA ALA A 376 -6.38 0.95 14.21
C ALA A 376 -5.37 0.15 13.37
N GLU A 377 -4.35 0.84 12.81
CA GLU A 377 -3.26 0.20 12.06
C GLU A 377 -2.38 -0.62 13.02
N TYR A 378 -2.01 -0.03 14.15
CA TYR A 378 -1.21 -0.69 15.18
C TYR A 378 -1.82 -2.01 15.63
N ASN A 379 -3.15 -2.09 15.81
CA ASN A 379 -3.83 -3.33 16.21
C ASN A 379 -3.70 -4.47 15.18
N SER A 380 -3.35 -4.15 13.94
CA SER A 380 -3.16 -5.14 12.87
C SER A 380 -1.75 -5.72 12.84
N TYR A 381 -0.78 -5.08 13.50
CA TYR A 381 0.60 -5.55 13.59
C TYR A 381 0.69 -6.87 14.36
N ASP A 382 1.80 -7.58 14.14
CA ASP A 382 2.06 -8.84 14.81
C ASP A 382 2.01 -8.72 16.35
N PHE A 383 1.53 -9.76 17.01
CA PHE A 383 1.30 -9.74 18.45
C PHE A 383 2.58 -9.50 19.25
N ASP A 384 3.70 -10.11 18.84
CA ASP A 384 4.96 -10.02 19.57
C ASP A 384 5.56 -8.62 19.48
N MET A 385 5.48 -8.00 18.30
CA MET A 385 5.90 -6.61 18.10
C MET A 385 5.08 -5.64 18.98
N ARG A 386 3.74 -5.81 18.98
CA ARG A 386 2.84 -4.90 19.73
C ARG A 386 3.00 -5.00 21.24
N THR A 387 3.35 -6.17 21.76
CA THR A 387 3.52 -6.36 23.20
C THR A 387 4.91 -5.91 23.65
N LYS A 388 5.96 -6.39 22.98
CA LYS A 388 7.36 -6.13 23.34
C LYS A 388 7.76 -4.65 23.20
N PHE A 389 7.27 -3.96 22.18
CA PHE A 389 7.69 -2.60 21.86
C PHE A 389 6.58 -1.56 22.04
N SER A 390 5.55 -1.85 22.84
CA SER A 390 4.42 -0.94 23.10
C SER A 390 4.84 0.47 23.53
N THR A 391 5.91 0.59 24.31
CA THR A 391 6.44 1.88 24.81
C THR A 391 7.09 2.76 23.75
N VAL A 392 7.44 2.19 22.59
CA VAL A 392 8.04 2.89 21.45
C VAL A 392 7.00 3.71 20.68
N PHE A 393 5.73 3.32 20.74
CA PHE A 393 4.66 3.91 19.93
C PHE A 393 3.86 4.97 20.71
N ARG A 394 3.53 6.06 20.01
CA ARG A 394 2.53 7.04 20.41
C ARG A 394 1.36 6.93 19.45
N LEU A 395 0.23 6.43 19.94
CA LEU A 395 -0.92 6.09 19.11
C LEU A 395 -2.00 7.17 19.19
N SER A 396 -2.45 7.66 18.02
CA SER A 396 -3.62 8.53 17.88
C SER A 396 -4.76 7.81 17.16
N ASP A 397 -5.99 8.24 17.40
CA ASP A 397 -7.18 7.77 16.67
C ASP A 397 -7.50 8.67 15.46
N SER A 398 -6.79 9.80 15.32
CA SER A 398 -7.04 10.81 14.27
C SER A 398 -6.05 10.69 13.11
N PRO A 399 -6.47 10.22 11.92
CA PRO A 399 -5.61 10.17 10.73
C PRO A 399 -5.14 11.56 10.28
N SER A 400 -5.98 12.58 10.44
CA SER A 400 -5.64 13.95 10.03
C SER A 400 -4.49 14.54 10.84
N GLU A 401 -4.38 14.18 12.12
CA GLU A 401 -3.27 14.59 12.98
C GLU A 401 -1.94 14.01 12.48
N LEU A 402 -1.92 12.72 12.16
CA LEU A 402 -0.75 12.04 11.61
C LEU A 402 -0.32 12.66 10.27
N ILE A 403 -1.27 12.88 9.36
CA ILE A 403 -1.00 13.49 8.06
C ILE A 403 -0.42 14.90 8.25
N ARG A 404 -1.02 15.72 9.13
CA ARG A 404 -0.53 17.07 9.42
C ARG A 404 0.91 17.06 9.92
N LEU A 405 1.23 16.22 10.90
CA LEU A 405 2.58 16.13 11.49
C LEU A 405 3.63 15.64 10.50
N ARG A 406 3.27 14.70 9.61
CA ARG A 406 4.16 14.23 8.53
C ARG A 406 4.40 15.30 7.48
N ASN A 407 3.33 15.94 7.01
CA ASN A 407 3.43 16.96 5.96
C ASN A 407 4.18 18.21 6.45
N SER A 408 4.10 18.52 7.75
CA SER A 408 4.91 19.58 8.37
C SER A 408 6.34 19.14 8.73
N LEU A 409 6.72 17.89 8.44
CA LEU A 409 8.03 17.30 8.77
C LEU A 409 8.46 17.56 10.22
N ASN A 410 7.55 17.35 11.18
CA ASN A 410 7.85 17.62 12.59
C ASN A 410 8.82 16.57 13.15
N ASN A 411 10.05 16.97 13.45
CA ASN A 411 11.16 16.12 13.91
C ASN A 411 11.07 15.66 15.38
N SER A 412 10.02 16.01 16.12
CA SER A 412 9.81 15.55 17.51
C SER A 412 9.41 14.07 17.58
N TYR A 413 8.92 13.51 16.48
CA TYR A 413 8.45 12.13 16.39
C TYR A 413 9.01 11.44 15.14
N ALA A 414 9.06 10.11 15.21
CA ALA A 414 9.16 9.26 14.03
C ALA A 414 7.74 8.87 13.56
N TYR A 415 7.58 8.39 12.33
CA TYR A 415 6.25 8.11 11.76
C TYR A 415 6.18 6.80 10.96
N THR A 416 5.05 6.11 11.01
CA THR A 416 4.77 4.85 10.28
C THR A 416 4.47 5.02 8.76
N VAL A 417 5.45 4.98 7.87
CA VAL A 417 5.22 5.28 6.43
C VAL A 417 5.34 4.03 5.53
N THR A 418 4.51 3.94 4.49
CA THR A 418 4.74 2.99 3.40
C THR A 418 5.83 3.53 2.47
N HIS A 419 6.58 2.66 1.80
CA HIS A 419 7.62 3.10 0.86
C HIS A 419 7.04 3.99 -0.27
N THR A 420 5.84 3.66 -0.75
CA THR A 420 5.11 4.47 -1.74
C THR A 420 4.86 5.89 -1.25
N LYS A 421 4.48 6.07 0.02
CA LYS A 421 4.30 7.41 0.63
C LYS A 421 5.64 8.05 1.02
N TRP A 422 6.67 7.27 1.32
CA TRP A 422 8.01 7.80 1.59
C TRP A 422 8.58 8.53 0.38
N GLN A 423 8.36 8.04 -0.84
CA GLN A 423 8.81 8.70 -2.07
C GLN A 423 8.35 10.16 -2.16
N LEU A 424 7.12 10.47 -1.73
CA LEU A 424 6.63 11.85 -1.63
C LEU A 424 7.53 12.73 -0.74
N TYR A 425 7.88 12.25 0.46
CA TYR A 425 8.70 12.99 1.41
C TYR A 425 10.18 13.02 1.02
N ALA A 426 10.67 11.98 0.35
CA ALA A 426 12.00 11.94 -0.22
C ALA A 426 12.16 13.02 -1.29
N GLU A 427 11.21 13.12 -2.23
CA GLU A 427 11.20 14.18 -3.25
C GLU A 427 11.06 15.57 -2.65
N GLN A 428 10.17 15.75 -1.65
CA GLN A 428 10.05 17.02 -0.94
C GLN A 428 11.38 17.49 -0.33
N GLN A 429 12.17 16.55 0.22
CA GLN A 429 13.46 16.86 0.86
C GLN A 429 14.65 16.85 -0.12
N ALA A 430 14.50 16.28 -1.32
CA ALA A 430 15.56 16.26 -2.35
C ALA A 430 15.90 17.67 -2.86
N HIS A 431 14.93 18.58 -2.79
CA HIS A 431 15.14 20.00 -3.07
C HIS A 431 15.83 20.76 -1.92
N SER A 432 15.98 20.13 -0.74
CA SER A 432 16.60 20.76 0.43
C SER A 432 18.07 20.39 0.57
N SER A 433 18.87 21.29 1.15
CA SER A 433 20.32 21.09 1.36
C SER A 433 20.66 19.88 2.25
N ARG A 434 19.75 19.48 3.16
CA ARG A 434 19.90 18.30 4.03
C ARG A 434 18.55 17.63 4.26
N PRO A 435 18.49 16.28 4.28
CA PRO A 435 17.27 15.59 4.67
C PRO A 435 17.01 15.78 6.17
N LEU A 436 15.73 15.94 6.54
CA LEU A 436 15.26 15.96 7.93
C LEU A 436 14.91 14.57 8.44
N PHE A 437 14.50 13.69 7.54
CA PHE A 437 14.11 12.31 7.83
C PHE A 437 14.85 11.35 6.92
N ARG A 438 14.99 10.12 7.39
CA ARG A 438 15.37 8.95 6.59
C ARG A 438 14.31 7.86 6.71
N TYR A 439 14.23 7.03 5.68
CA TYR A 439 13.48 5.79 5.73
C TYR A 439 14.35 4.69 6.32
N SER A 440 13.90 4.09 7.42
CA SER A 440 14.63 3.01 8.07
C SER A 440 14.05 1.66 7.68
N THR A 441 14.83 0.88 6.94
CA THR A 441 14.50 -0.52 6.57
C THR A 441 14.65 -1.49 7.73
N ASP A 442 15.40 -1.13 8.77
CA ASP A 442 15.57 -1.96 9.96
C ASP A 442 14.37 -1.86 10.92
N LEU A 443 13.55 -0.82 10.73
CA LEU A 443 12.37 -0.51 11.55
C LEU A 443 11.08 -0.70 10.74
N CYS A 444 10.92 -1.89 10.18
CA CYS A 444 9.77 -2.29 9.38
C CYS A 444 8.73 -3.08 10.19
N TYR A 445 7.46 -2.82 9.92
CA TYR A 445 6.32 -3.61 10.42
C TYR A 445 5.93 -4.71 9.44
N TYR A 446 6.03 -4.39 8.15
CA TYR A 446 5.85 -5.33 7.05
C TYR A 446 6.93 -5.03 6.00
N GLU A 447 7.81 -6.00 5.73
CA GLU A 447 8.79 -5.87 4.65
C GLU A 447 8.11 -5.84 3.28
N MET A 448 6.98 -6.54 3.14
CA MET A 448 6.21 -6.58 1.91
C MET A 448 4.71 -6.62 2.22
N ALA A 449 4.00 -5.54 1.90
CA ALA A 449 2.55 -5.48 1.95
C ALA A 449 1.97 -5.31 0.52
N PRO A 450 1.14 -6.23 0.01
CA PRO A 450 0.46 -6.06 -1.26
C PRO A 450 -0.66 -5.03 -1.12
N PHE A 451 -0.79 -4.13 -2.09
CA PHE A 451 -1.86 -3.13 -2.15
C PHE A 451 -2.71 -3.35 -3.39
N ALA A 452 -4.03 -3.43 -3.18
CA ALA A 452 -4.99 -3.70 -4.24
C ALA A 452 -6.16 -2.72 -4.23
N LEU A 453 -6.78 -2.55 -5.40
CA LEU A 453 -8.04 -1.82 -5.53
C LEU A 453 -9.18 -2.59 -4.86
N VAL A 454 -10.13 -1.88 -4.26
CA VAL A 454 -11.34 -2.47 -3.70
C VAL A 454 -12.40 -2.64 -4.81
N ILE A 455 -12.94 -3.85 -4.94
CA ILE A 455 -13.98 -4.20 -5.93
C ILE A 455 -15.04 -5.09 -5.29
N PRO A 456 -16.27 -5.12 -5.82
CA PRO A 456 -17.27 -6.09 -5.40
C PRO A 456 -16.78 -7.53 -5.59
N GLU A 457 -17.21 -8.41 -4.70
CA GLU A 457 -16.80 -9.82 -4.64
C GLU A 457 -16.93 -10.55 -5.99
N ASN A 458 -18.07 -10.36 -6.65
CA ASN A 458 -18.43 -10.97 -7.92
C ASN A 458 -18.20 -10.05 -9.13
N SER A 459 -17.36 -9.02 -9.00
CA SER A 459 -17.22 -7.99 -10.02
C SER A 459 -16.74 -8.56 -11.37
N PRO A 460 -17.45 -8.28 -12.48
CA PRO A 460 -16.98 -8.66 -13.82
C PRO A 460 -15.69 -7.94 -14.21
N HIS A 461 -15.28 -6.91 -13.45
CA HIS A 461 -14.03 -6.19 -13.68
C HIS A 461 -12.79 -6.93 -13.19
N ARG A 462 -12.91 -8.01 -12.40
CA ARG A 462 -11.77 -8.71 -11.77
C ARG A 462 -10.68 -9.11 -12.78
N ALA A 463 -11.00 -9.96 -13.77
CA ALA A 463 -10.05 -10.40 -14.79
C ALA A 463 -9.51 -9.26 -15.69
N PRO A 464 -10.36 -8.35 -16.24
CA PRO A 464 -9.84 -7.24 -17.04
C PRO A 464 -9.04 -6.22 -16.23
N LEU A 465 -9.27 -6.09 -14.91
CA LEU A 465 -8.42 -5.29 -14.02
C LEU A 465 -7.11 -5.97 -13.74
N HIS A 466 -7.10 -7.28 -13.47
CA HIS A 466 -5.87 -8.04 -13.24
C HIS A 466 -4.89 -7.87 -14.42
N SER A 467 -5.33 -8.14 -15.64
CA SER A 467 -4.52 -7.92 -16.85
C SER A 467 -4.09 -6.46 -17.05
N PHE A 468 -4.92 -5.50 -16.63
CA PHE A 468 -4.57 -4.08 -16.69
C PHE A 468 -3.51 -3.71 -15.65
N SER A 469 -3.64 -4.18 -14.41
CA SER A 469 -2.68 -3.94 -13.33
C SER A 469 -1.30 -4.46 -13.69
N LEU A 470 -1.20 -5.67 -14.23
CA LEU A 470 0.06 -6.22 -14.72
C LEU A 470 0.68 -5.32 -15.80
N ALA A 471 -0.08 -4.95 -16.84
CA ALA A 471 0.42 -4.08 -17.91
C ALA A 471 0.86 -2.69 -17.41
N VAL A 472 0.17 -2.13 -16.41
CA VAL A 472 0.52 -0.83 -15.81
C VAL A 472 1.82 -0.89 -15.01
N VAL A 473 2.07 -2.01 -14.32
CA VAL A 473 3.32 -2.25 -13.59
C VAL A 473 4.47 -2.54 -14.56
N GLU A 474 4.27 -3.45 -15.52
CA GLU A 474 5.29 -3.83 -16.51
C GLU A 474 5.75 -2.66 -17.38
N SER A 475 4.87 -1.70 -17.65
CA SER A 475 5.22 -0.50 -18.42
C SER A 475 5.95 0.58 -17.61
N GLY A 476 6.08 0.41 -16.29
CA GLY A 476 6.61 1.44 -15.38
C GLY A 476 5.68 2.65 -15.18
N LEU A 477 4.44 2.58 -15.69
CA LEU A 477 3.48 3.67 -15.62
C LEU A 477 3.02 3.93 -14.17
N PHE A 478 2.91 2.86 -13.36
CA PHE A 478 2.63 2.99 -11.94
C PHE A 478 3.70 3.82 -11.22
N ASP A 479 4.97 3.45 -11.36
CA ASP A 479 6.09 4.13 -10.71
C ASP A 479 6.21 5.59 -11.15
N HIS A 480 5.95 5.87 -12.43
CA HIS A 480 5.89 7.23 -12.94
C HIS A 480 4.78 8.08 -12.32
N TRP A 481 3.60 7.49 -12.04
CA TRP A 481 2.55 8.21 -11.33
C TRP A 481 2.89 8.41 -9.86
N VAL A 482 3.53 7.43 -9.22
CA VAL A 482 3.95 7.56 -7.82
C VAL A 482 5.03 8.62 -7.67
N SER A 483 6.04 8.68 -8.55
CA SER A 483 7.08 9.72 -8.51
C SER A 483 6.52 11.13 -8.70
N LYS A 484 5.39 11.26 -9.41
CA LYS A 484 4.66 12.52 -9.56
C LYS A 484 3.82 12.95 -8.35
N SER A 485 3.72 12.11 -7.32
CA SER A 485 2.90 12.39 -6.13
C SER A 485 3.27 13.70 -5.45
N PHE A 486 4.55 14.09 -5.44
CA PHE A 486 4.99 15.39 -4.91
C PHE A 486 4.38 16.56 -5.69
N TYR A 487 4.50 16.55 -7.01
CA TYR A 487 3.93 17.59 -7.86
C TYR A 487 2.40 17.63 -7.79
N TYR A 488 1.75 16.48 -7.58
CA TYR A 488 0.32 16.40 -7.30
C TYR A 488 -0.05 17.14 -6.01
N MET A 489 0.66 16.90 -4.92
CA MET A 489 0.45 17.60 -3.65
C MET A 489 0.71 19.11 -3.75
N VAL A 490 1.75 19.52 -4.51
CA VAL A 490 2.04 20.93 -4.76
C VAL A 490 0.94 21.59 -5.60
N LYS A 491 0.51 20.94 -6.68
CA LYS A 491 -0.58 21.45 -7.54
C LYS A 491 -1.90 21.59 -6.78
N ALA A 492 -2.16 20.72 -5.82
CA ALA A 492 -3.32 20.78 -4.94
C ALA A 492 -3.18 21.81 -3.81
N GLY A 493 -2.03 22.49 -3.68
CA GLY A 493 -1.76 23.45 -2.61
C GLY A 493 -1.55 22.82 -1.21
N ARG A 494 -1.32 21.50 -1.14
CA ARG A 494 -1.10 20.77 0.12
C ARG A 494 0.32 20.88 0.63
N LEU A 495 1.27 20.92 -0.30
CA LEU A 495 2.69 21.12 -0.04
C LEU A 495 3.17 22.31 -0.85
N ARG A 496 4.29 22.89 -0.43
CA ARG A 496 4.95 23.98 -1.14
C ARG A 496 6.34 23.52 -1.56
N MET A 497 6.80 24.01 -2.72
CA MET A 497 8.20 23.96 -3.08
C MET A 497 8.89 25.11 -2.34
N GLU A 498 9.19 24.90 -1.07
CA GLU A 498 10.01 25.83 -0.29
C GLU A 498 11.30 25.10 0.06
N ASP A 499 12.43 25.82 0.04
CA ASP A 499 13.63 25.35 0.71
C ASP A 499 13.29 25.24 2.20
N LEU A 500 13.19 24.01 2.71
CA LEU A 500 12.87 23.73 4.11
C LEU A 500 13.97 24.26 5.08
N PHE A 501 15.02 24.88 4.55
CA PHE A 501 16.11 25.47 5.30
C PHE A 501 16.49 26.87 4.83
N SER A 502 16.62 27.75 5.82
CA SER A 502 17.53 28.89 5.77
C SER A 502 18.95 28.36 5.54
N GLU A 503 19.67 28.95 4.58
CA GLU A 503 21.12 28.76 4.37
C GLU A 503 21.84 28.56 5.70
N ARG A 504 22.89 27.72 5.75
CA ARG A 504 23.76 27.53 6.93
C ARG A 504 23.96 28.87 7.66
N GLN A 505 23.13 29.15 8.65
CA GLN A 505 23.41 30.21 9.59
C GLN A 505 24.51 29.62 10.42
N ALA A 506 25.75 30.01 10.10
CA ALA A 506 26.91 29.77 10.95
C ALA A 506 26.49 30.17 12.36
N HIS A 507 26.19 29.18 13.19
CA HIS A 507 25.76 29.44 14.55
C HIS A 507 26.92 30.14 15.24
N SER A 508 26.68 31.37 15.70
CA SER A 508 27.69 32.06 16.48
C SER A 508 27.92 31.24 17.75
N ILE A 509 29.19 31.01 18.09
CA ILE A 509 29.55 30.26 19.28
C ILE A 509 28.99 31.01 20.48
N SER A 510 28.11 30.37 21.24
CA SER A 510 27.48 30.96 22.42
C SER A 510 28.34 30.76 23.67
N LEU A 511 28.12 31.56 24.71
CA LEU A 511 28.79 31.36 26.00
C LEU A 511 28.48 29.98 26.61
N ASN A 512 27.31 29.41 26.30
CA ASN A 512 26.93 28.08 26.75
C ASN A 512 27.78 26.98 26.11
N ASP A 513 28.25 27.18 24.87
CA ASP A 513 29.12 26.23 24.18
C ASP A 513 30.52 26.18 24.80
N LEU A 514 30.92 27.26 25.46
CA LEU A 514 32.23 27.39 26.13
C LEU A 514 32.18 27.02 27.62
N ILE A 515 31.04 26.59 28.15
CA ILE A 515 30.84 26.43 29.60
C ILE A 515 31.87 25.50 30.25
N TYR A 516 32.22 24.38 29.62
CA TYR A 516 33.24 23.46 30.14
C TYR A 516 34.64 24.07 30.13
N VAL A 517 34.95 24.90 29.12
CA VAL A 517 36.22 25.63 29.05
C VAL A 517 36.29 26.70 30.15
N LEU A 518 35.19 27.44 30.38
CA LEU A 518 35.14 28.41 31.47
C LEU A 518 35.20 27.74 32.85
N GLN A 519 34.52 26.61 33.04
CA GLN A 519 34.57 25.86 34.29
C GLN A 519 35.99 25.37 34.60
N THR A 520 36.69 24.80 33.61
CA THR A 520 38.07 24.35 33.78
C THR A 520 39.02 25.51 34.07
N TYR A 521 38.84 26.66 33.43
CA TYR A 521 39.59 27.88 33.73
C TYR A 521 39.34 28.40 35.16
N LEU A 522 38.08 28.46 35.60
CA LEU A 522 37.72 28.90 36.94
C LEU A 522 38.26 27.97 38.03
N VAL A 523 38.19 26.66 37.82
CA VAL A 523 38.79 25.67 38.72
C VAL A 523 40.31 25.86 38.80
N GLY A 524 40.97 26.11 37.66
CA GLY A 524 42.40 26.39 37.61
C GLY A 524 42.79 27.69 38.33
N MET A 525 41.99 28.75 38.22
CA MET A 525 42.22 29.99 38.98
C MET A 525 42.01 29.78 40.48
N ALA A 526 40.94 29.08 40.87
CA ALA A 526 40.66 28.79 42.28
C ALA A 526 41.78 27.96 42.91
N SER A 527 42.29 26.94 42.22
CA SER A 527 43.42 26.15 42.72
C SER A 527 44.70 26.98 42.84
N SER A 528 44.99 27.86 41.88
CA SER A 528 46.14 28.77 41.96
C SER A 528 46.03 29.73 43.14
N VAL A 529 44.85 30.29 43.42
CA VAL A 529 44.63 31.18 44.57
C VAL A 529 44.80 30.43 45.88
N VAL A 530 44.28 29.21 45.98
CA VAL A 530 44.47 28.36 47.16
C VAL A 530 45.95 28.04 47.39
N LEU A 531 46.70 27.67 46.36
CA LEU A 531 48.14 27.42 46.47
C LEU A 531 48.90 28.66 46.93
N PHE A 532 48.59 29.83 46.37
CA PHE A 532 49.19 31.10 46.79
C PHE A 532 48.92 31.42 48.27
N LEU A 533 47.69 31.20 48.75
CA LEU A 533 47.36 31.39 50.16
C LEU A 533 48.09 30.39 51.08
N ILE A 534 48.27 29.14 50.63
CA ILE A 534 49.06 28.13 51.34
C ILE A 534 50.53 28.54 51.41
N GLU A 535 51.11 29.03 50.31
CA GLU A 535 52.49 29.54 50.28
C GLU A 535 52.68 30.72 51.24
N ILE A 536 51.73 31.65 51.27
CA ILE A 536 51.75 32.75 52.25
C ILE A 536 51.67 32.18 53.66
N GLY A 537 50.72 31.30 53.97
CA GLY A 537 50.61 30.69 55.30
C GLY A 537 51.88 29.96 55.73
N ALA A 538 52.50 29.20 54.84
CA ALA A 538 53.74 28.49 55.08
C ALA A 538 54.92 29.45 55.30
N SER A 539 55.02 30.53 54.52
CA SER A 539 56.07 31.54 54.72
C SER A 539 55.91 32.29 56.04
N TRP A 540 54.68 32.60 56.46
CA TRP A 540 54.42 33.17 57.79
C TRP A 540 54.76 32.20 58.91
N ALA A 541 54.50 30.90 58.75
CA ALA A 541 54.87 29.85 59.71
C ALA A 541 56.39 29.60 59.79
N LEU A 542 57.12 29.79 58.70
CA LEU A 542 58.59 29.72 58.63
C LEU A 542 59.29 30.94 59.22
N VAL A 543 58.61 32.09 59.30
CA VAL A 543 59.13 33.34 59.90
C VAL A 543 58.81 33.43 61.39
N SER A 544 57.82 32.69 61.89
CA SER A 544 57.44 32.62 63.31
C SER A 544 58.07 31.47 64.11
N LEU A 545 58.87 30.63 63.45
CA LEU A 545 59.80 29.63 64.01
C LEU A 545 61.23 30.19 63.96
#